data_AF-A0A392PRK9-F1
#
_entry.id   AF-A0A392PRK9-F1
#
_cell.length_a   1.000
_cell.length_b   1.000
_cell.length_c   1.000
_cell.angle_alpha   90.00
_cell.angle_beta   90.00
_cell.angle_gamma   90.00
#
_symmetry.space_group_name_H-M   'P 1'
#
loop_
_entity.id
_entity.type
_entity.pdbx_description
1 polymer ?
#
loop_
_entity_poly.entity_id
_entity_poly.type
_entity_poly.pdbx_seq_one_letter_code
_entity_poly.pdbx_strand_id
1 'polypeptide(L)'
;TFKWSKVGISNVAGVVALLAGLTMWAATLPRIRRKFFELFFYIHHLYIVFVVFFVLHVGFSYSCIMLPGFYLFLVDRYLRFLQSQQKIQLVSARVLPCEAVELNFSKNPGEDCQ
;
A
#
# COMPACT_ATOMS: atom_id res chain seq x y z
N THR A 1 -11.43 30.33 14.56
CA THR A 1 -12.52 30.23 13.58
C THR A 1 -12.06 29.44 12.38
N PHE A 2 -12.34 28.13 12.34
CA PHE A 2 -12.04 27.27 11.20
C PHE A 2 -13.02 27.58 10.06
N LYS A 3 -12.66 28.53 9.18
CA LYS A 3 -13.47 28.86 8.00
C LYS A 3 -13.18 27.84 6.89
N TRP A 4 -14.15 26.99 6.60
CA TRP A 4 -14.17 26.15 5.41
C TRP A 4 -14.59 27.00 4.21
N SER A 5 -13.69 27.25 3.26
CA SER A 5 -14.03 27.88 1.98
C SER A 5 -14.73 26.87 1.08
N LYS A 6 -15.94 27.18 0.62
CA LYS A 6 -16.74 26.32 -0.27
C LYS A 6 -16.15 26.17 -1.69
N VAL A 7 -15.17 26.99 -2.07
CA VAL A 7 -14.52 26.99 -3.39
C VAL A 7 -13.03 27.38 -3.21
N GLY A 8 -12.10 26.52 -3.61
CA GLY A 8 -10.64 26.76 -3.57
C GLY A 8 -9.86 25.97 -2.50
N ILE A 9 -8.53 25.94 -2.68
CA ILE A 9 -7.54 25.16 -1.90
C ILE A 9 -7.84 25.19 -0.39
N SER A 10 -8.25 24.05 0.19
CA SER A 10 -8.58 23.98 1.60
C SER A 10 -7.31 23.71 2.44
N ASN A 11 -6.89 24.70 3.22
CA ASN A 11 -5.76 24.54 4.15
C ASN A 11 -6.04 23.47 5.21
N VAL A 12 -7.29 23.33 5.68
CA VAL A 12 -7.64 22.32 6.70
C VAL A 12 -7.48 20.92 6.10
N ALA A 13 -7.93 20.70 4.86
CA ALA A 13 -7.72 19.44 4.16
C ALA A 13 -6.22 19.15 3.95
N GLY A 14 -5.43 20.19 3.62
CA GLY A 14 -3.98 20.09 3.49
C GLY A 14 -3.28 19.68 4.80
N VAL A 15 -3.67 20.27 5.93
CA VAL A 15 -3.13 19.90 7.26
C VAL A 15 -3.47 18.45 7.60
N VAL A 16 -4.70 18.00 7.34
CA VAL A 16 -5.12 16.61 7.58
C VAL A 16 -4.33 15.65 6.68
N ALA A 17 -4.18 15.96 5.39
CA ALA A 17 -3.35 15.18 4.47
C ALA A 17 -1.89 15.12 4.94
N LEU A 18 -1.32 16.25 5.37
CA LEU A 18 0.07 16.31 5.83
C LEU A 18 0.28 15.48 7.10
N LEU A 19 -0.63 15.53 8.07
CA LEU A 19 -0.57 14.70 9.28
C LEU A 19 -0.67 13.21 8.96
N ALA A 20 -1.59 12.82 8.05
CA ALA A 20 -1.69 11.44 7.60
C ALA A 20 -0.40 10.98 6.89
N GLY A 21 0.16 11.82 6.03
CA GLY A 21 1.43 11.57 5.33
C GLY A 21 2.62 11.39 6.28
N LEU A 22 2.76 12.28 7.27
CA LEU A 22 3.81 12.18 8.29
C LEU A 22 3.65 10.92 9.16
N THR A 23 2.42 10.56 9.51
CA THR A 23 2.14 9.34 10.29
C THR A 23 2.54 8.09 9.51
N MET A 24 2.16 8.03 8.22
CA MET A 24 2.60 6.95 7.33
C MET A 24 4.13 6.89 7.22
N TRP A 25 4.77 8.03 7.00
CA TRP A 25 6.23 8.11 6.88
C TRP A 25 6.94 7.68 8.15
N ALA A 26 6.48 8.12 9.33
CA ALA A 26 7.04 7.67 10.61
C ALA A 26 7.00 6.14 10.73
N ALA A 27 5.88 5.51 10.36
CA ALA A 27 5.77 4.05 10.38
C ALA A 27 6.70 3.34 9.37
N THR A 28 7.15 4.02 8.29
CA THR A 28 8.13 3.45 7.33
C THR A 28 9.53 3.27 7.91
N LEU A 29 9.85 3.93 9.02
CA LEU A 29 11.20 3.94 9.58
C LEU A 29 11.68 2.49 9.79
N PRO A 30 12.92 2.13 9.36
CA PRO A 30 13.38 0.75 9.37
C PRO A 30 13.29 0.07 10.74
N ARG A 31 13.46 0.84 11.83
CA ARG A 31 13.32 0.33 13.20
C ARG A 31 11.90 -0.10 13.55
N ILE A 32 10.89 0.63 13.05
CA ILE A 32 9.47 0.33 13.30
C ILE A 32 9.03 -0.78 12.36
N ARG A 33 9.27 -0.63 11.05
CA ARG A 33 8.83 -1.60 10.02
C ARG A 33 9.39 -3.01 10.24
N ARG A 34 10.65 -3.15 10.68
CA ARG A 34 11.28 -4.47 10.92
C ARG A 34 10.82 -5.15 12.21
N LYS A 35 10.40 -4.37 13.22
CA LYS A 35 9.94 -4.92 14.52
C LYS A 35 8.43 -5.08 14.61
N PHE A 36 7.68 -4.20 13.96
CA PHE A 36 6.23 -4.10 14.03
C PHE A 36 5.64 -3.98 12.61
N PHE A 37 5.74 -5.05 11.84
CA PHE A 37 5.28 -5.07 10.45
C PHE A 37 3.76 -4.84 10.34
N GLU A 38 2.96 -5.41 11.25
CA GLU A 38 1.51 -5.21 11.26
C GLU A 38 1.13 -3.75 11.49
N LEU A 39 1.78 -3.08 12.45
CA LEU A 39 1.57 -1.65 12.70
C LEU A 39 1.92 -0.82 11.47
N PHE A 40 3.07 -1.09 10.85
CA PHE A 40 3.47 -0.46 9.60
C PHE A 40 2.39 -0.63 8.53
N PHE A 41 1.89 -1.86 8.37
CA PHE A 41 0.87 -2.20 7.38
C PHE A 41 -0.43 -1.44 7.63
N TYR A 42 -0.97 -1.45 8.85
CA TYR A 42 -2.21 -0.75 9.19
C TYR A 42 -2.09 0.76 9.04
N ILE A 43 -1.00 1.35 9.53
CA ILE A 43 -0.76 2.79 9.41
C ILE A 43 -0.59 3.19 7.94
N HIS A 44 0.01 2.34 7.10
CA HIS A 44 0.11 2.62 5.66
C HIS A 44 -1.24 2.70 4.96
N HIS A 45 -2.28 2.00 5.43
CA HIS A 45 -3.63 2.10 4.83
C HIS A 45 -4.25 3.49 4.98
N LEU A 46 -3.69 4.36 5.83
CA LEU A 46 -4.03 5.78 5.84
C LEU A 46 -3.75 6.49 4.51
N TYR A 47 -3.09 5.84 3.53
CA TYR A 47 -2.93 6.38 2.18
C TYR A 47 -4.27 6.71 1.52
N ILE A 48 -5.34 5.98 1.84
CA ILE A 48 -6.70 6.26 1.34
C ILE A 48 -7.17 7.62 1.85
N VAL A 49 -7.01 7.86 3.16
CA VAL A 49 -7.33 9.14 3.80
C VAL A 49 -6.48 10.25 3.21
N PHE A 50 -5.17 10.01 3.08
CA PHE A 50 -4.23 10.96 2.47
C PHE A 50 -4.67 11.37 1.06
N VAL A 51 -5.00 10.41 0.18
CA VAL A 51 -5.42 10.69 -1.20
C VAL A 51 -6.73 11.48 -1.25
N VAL A 52 -7.73 11.12 -0.43
CA VAL A 52 -9.01 11.85 -0.38
C VAL A 52 -8.79 13.30 0.04
N PHE A 53 -8.06 13.53 1.14
CA PHE A 53 -7.79 14.89 1.62
C PHE A 53 -6.85 15.67 0.69
N PHE A 54 -5.94 15.00 -0.02
CA PHE A 54 -5.10 15.61 -1.04
C PHE A 54 -5.93 16.14 -2.22
N VAL A 55 -6.90 15.37 -2.73
CA VAL A 55 -7.81 15.81 -3.80
C VAL A 55 -8.64 17.01 -3.35
N LEU A 56 -9.13 17.00 -2.10
CA LEU A 56 -9.86 18.12 -1.51
C LEU A 56 -8.97 19.34 -1.25
N HIS A 57 -7.67 19.14 -1.02
CA HIS A 57 -6.71 20.21 -0.79
C HIS A 57 -6.34 20.94 -2.10
N VAL A 58 -5.89 20.21 -3.13
CA VAL A 58 -5.38 20.83 -4.37
C VAL A 58 -6.49 21.14 -5.38
N GLY A 59 -7.68 20.55 -5.20
CA GLY A 59 -8.83 20.73 -6.09
C GLY A 59 -8.77 19.84 -7.34
N PHE A 60 -9.86 19.83 -8.10
CA PHE A 60 -10.08 18.88 -9.19
C PHE A 60 -9.05 18.97 -10.32
N SER A 61 -8.77 20.17 -10.84
CA SER A 61 -7.91 20.35 -12.02
C SER A 61 -6.47 19.87 -11.81
N TYR A 62 -5.87 20.13 -10.65
CA TYR A 62 -4.52 19.64 -10.34
C TYR A 62 -4.51 18.15 -9.99
N SER A 63 -5.59 17.64 -9.39
CA SER A 63 -5.73 16.21 -9.12
C SER A 63 -5.74 15.38 -10.40
N CYS A 64 -6.28 15.93 -11.51
CA CYS A 64 -6.28 15.26 -12.81
C CYS A 64 -4.87 14.91 -13.34
N ILE A 65 -3.83 15.65 -12.96
CA ILE A 65 -2.44 15.35 -13.34
C ILE A 65 -1.95 14.07 -12.63
N MET A 66 -2.42 13.82 -11.41
CA MET A 66 -2.03 12.65 -10.60
C MET A 66 -2.87 11.40 -10.91
N LEU A 67 -4.06 11.56 -11.51
CA LEU A 67 -5.00 10.47 -11.81
C LEU A 67 -4.38 9.31 -12.61
N PRO A 68 -3.57 9.53 -13.68
CA PRO A 68 -2.98 8.42 -14.42
C PRO A 68 -2.08 7.53 -13.55
N GLY A 69 -1.25 8.14 -12.69
CA GLY A 69 -0.38 7.41 -11.78
C GLY A 69 -1.17 6.66 -10.70
N PHE A 70 -2.22 7.29 -10.15
CA PHE A 70 -3.09 6.65 -9.18
C PHE A 70 -3.87 5.47 -9.77
N TYR A 71 -4.35 5.61 -11.02
CA TYR A 71 -5.03 4.54 -11.73
C TYR A 71 -4.13 3.31 -11.91
N LEU A 72 -2.90 3.50 -12.39
CA LEU A 72 -1.93 2.42 -12.54
C LEU A 72 -1.61 1.74 -11.21
N PHE A 73 -1.47 2.53 -10.13
CA PHE A 73 -1.28 1.99 -8.79
C PHE A 73 -2.45 1.10 -8.33
N LEU A 74 -3.69 1.49 -8.60
CA LEU A 74 -4.86 0.68 -8.26
C LEU A 74 -4.91 -0.62 -9.07
N VAL A 75 -4.61 -0.57 -10.37
CA VAL A 75 -4.59 -1.77 -11.23
C VAL A 75 -3.49 -2.74 -10.76
N ASP A 76 -2.26 -2.27 -10.54
CA ASP A 76 -1.17 -3.11 -10.02
C ASP A 76 -1.56 -3.75 -8.67
N ARG A 77 -2.16 -2.96 -7.76
CA ARG A 77 -2.66 -3.48 -6.48
C ARG A 77 -3.72 -4.57 -6.65
N TYR A 78 -4.66 -4.38 -7.59
CA TYR A 78 -5.71 -5.36 -7.85
C TYR A 78 -5.14 -6.65 -8.44
N LEU A 79 -4.24 -6.54 -9.42
CA LEU A 79 -3.55 -7.70 -10.00
C LEU A 79 -2.75 -8.47 -8.96
N ARG A 80 -1.99 -7.78 -8.10
CA ARG A 80 -1.27 -8.41 -6.98
C ARG A 80 -2.20 -9.08 -5.99
N PHE A 81 -3.37 -8.51 -5.74
CA PHE A 81 -4.37 -9.14 -4.89
C PHE A 81 -4.88 -10.45 -5.51
N LEU A 82 -5.23 -10.45 -6.80
CA LEU A 82 -5.65 -11.67 -7.51
C LEU A 82 -4.53 -12.73 -7.51
N GLN A 83 -3.29 -12.33 -7.78
CA GLN A 83 -2.13 -13.23 -7.73
C GLN A 83 -1.88 -13.79 -6.32
N SER A 84 -2.07 -12.97 -5.28
CA SER A 84 -1.89 -13.41 -3.88
C SER A 84 -2.96 -14.41 -3.41
N GLN A 85 -4.11 -14.51 -4.09
CA GLN A 85 -5.12 -15.51 -3.78
C GLN A 85 -4.74 -16.91 -4.28
N GLN A 86 -3.70 -17.03 -5.12
CA GLN A 86 -3.17 -18.31 -5.55
C GLN A 86 -2.37 -18.95 -4.41
N LYS A 87 -3.07 -19.62 -3.51
CA LYS A 87 -2.48 -20.38 -2.40
C LYS A 87 -1.90 -21.69 -2.96
N ILE A 88 -0.58 -21.79 -3.01
CA ILE A 88 0.12 -23.04 -3.34
C ILE A 88 0.52 -23.72 -2.02
N GLN A 89 0.32 -25.04 -1.92
CA GLN A 89 0.66 -25.77 -0.71
C GLN A 89 2.19 -25.89 -0.59
N LEU A 90 2.72 -25.53 0.57
CA LEU A 90 4.14 -25.74 0.89
C LEU A 90 4.35 -27.20 1.33
N VAL A 91 5.26 -27.91 0.66
CA VAL A 91 5.59 -29.32 0.91
C VAL A 91 6.75 -29.46 1.90
N SER A 92 7.78 -28.59 1.81
CA SER A 92 8.92 -28.63 2.72
C SER A 92 9.58 -27.26 2.84
N ALA A 93 10.15 -26.95 4.01
CA ALA A 93 10.97 -25.77 4.25
C ALA A 93 12.27 -26.20 4.93
N ARG A 94 13.43 -25.82 4.39
CA ARG A 94 14.75 -26.14 4.95
C ARG A 94 15.62 -24.89 5.05
N VAL A 95 16.30 -24.72 6.18
CA VAL A 95 17.30 -23.67 6.35
C VAL A 95 18.68 -24.25 6.02
N LEU A 96 19.37 -23.66 5.05
CA LEU A 96 20.71 -24.05 4.66
C LEU A 96 21.76 -23.42 5.59
N PRO A 97 22.97 -24.01 5.70
CA PRO A 97 24.05 -23.47 6.53
C PRO A 97 24.52 -22.05 6.15
N CYS A 98 24.13 -21.57 4.96
CA CYS A 98 24.41 -20.23 4.44
C CYS A 98 23.29 -19.20 4.74
N GLU A 99 22.43 -19.46 5.73
CA GLU A 99 21.25 -18.62 6.09
C GLU A 99 20.19 -18.49 4.98
N ALA A 100 20.27 -19.27 3.90
CA ALA A 100 19.24 -19.35 2.88
C ALA A 100 18.09 -20.27 3.32
N VAL A 101 16.85 -19.92 2.94
CA VAL A 101 15.66 -20.75 3.18
C VAL A 101 15.19 -21.36 1.86
N GLU A 102 15.23 -22.68 1.77
CA GLU A 102 14.69 -23.47 0.67
C GLU A 102 13.22 -23.78 0.96
N LEU A 103 12.32 -23.40 0.05
CA LEU A 103 10.88 -23.66 0.14
C LEU A 103 10.45 -24.52 -1.06
N ASN A 104 9.97 -25.73 -0.79
CA ASN A 104 9.43 -26.66 -1.77
C ASN A 104 7.90 -26.54 -1.78
N PHE A 105 7.31 -26.29 -2.95
CA PHE A 105 5.86 -26.12 -3.12
C PHE A 105 5.27 -27.28 -3.94
N SER A 106 4.00 -27.61 -3.72
CA SER A 106 3.28 -28.61 -4.50
C SER A 106 3.03 -28.07 -5.91
N LYS A 107 3.42 -28.81 -6.95
CA LYS A 107 3.05 -28.45 -8.33
C LYS A 107 1.53 -28.56 -8.49
N ASN A 108 0.91 -27.62 -9.18
CA ASN A 108 -0.51 -27.70 -9.50
C ASN A 108 -0.77 -28.96 -10.35
N PRO A 109 -1.83 -29.75 -10.11
CA PRO A 109 -2.11 -30.99 -10.84
C PRO A 109 -2.38 -30.83 -12.35
N GLY A 110 -2.44 -29.60 -12.87
CA GLY A 110 -2.73 -29.30 -14.28
C GLY A 110 -1.51 -29.23 -15.20
N GLU A 111 -0.29 -29.43 -14.67
CA GLU A 111 0.96 -29.44 -15.44
C GLU A 111 1.66 -30.80 -15.38
N ASP A 112 0.93 -31.89 -15.15
CA ASP A 112 1.44 -33.22 -15.45
C ASP A 112 1.18 -33.50 -16.93
N CYS A 113 2.26 -33.73 -17.66
CA CYS A 113 2.26 -34.10 -19.06
C CYS A 113 1.34 -35.31 -19.28
N GLN A 114 0.45 -35.18 -20.26
CA GLN A 114 0.28 -36.29 -21.18
C GLN A 114 1.55 -36.45 -22.03
#